data_AF-A0A7W8CLA7-F1
#
_entry.id   AF-A0A7W8CLA7-F1
#
_cell.length_a   1.000
_cell.length_b   1.000
_cell.length_c   1.000
_cell.angle_alpha   90.00
_cell.angle_beta   90.00
_cell.angle_gamma   90.00
#
_symmetry.space_group_name_H-M   'P 1'
#
loop_
_entity.id
_entity.type
_entity.pdbx_description
1 polymer ?
#
loop_
_entity_poly.entity_id
_entity_poly.type
_entity_poly.pdbx_seq_one_letter_code
_entity_poly.pdbx_strand_id
1 'polypeptide(L)' 'MHSEAQVSAAFSYAGLTIPPDRIAANYETYSATLALIRRASPPGLGETVPAVAFKASWT' A
#
# COMPACT_ATOMS: atom_id res chain seq x y z
N MET A 1 11.71 -10.76 -3.61
CA MET A 1 10.41 -11.48 -3.53
C MET A 1 9.78 -11.12 -2.20
N HIS A 2 8.52 -10.67 -2.15
CA HIS A 2 7.85 -10.37 -0.87
C HIS A 2 7.31 -11.66 -0.26
N SER A 3 7.53 -11.94 1.02
CA SER A 3 6.92 -13.10 1.70
C SER A 3 5.43 -12.90 1.99
N GLU A 4 4.68 -13.96 2.27
CA GLU A 4 3.25 -13.87 2.64
C GLU A 4 3.01 -12.96 3.85
N ALA A 5 3.92 -12.98 4.82
CA ALA A 5 3.89 -12.08 5.97
C ALA A 5 4.05 -10.61 5.56
N GLN A 6 4.89 -10.31 4.56
CA GLN A 6 5.05 -8.96 4.02
C GLN A 6 3.82 -8.51 3.23
N VAL A 7 3.18 -9.42 2.48
CA VAL A 7 1.92 -9.15 1.79
C VAL A 7 0.81 -8.84 2.81
N SER A 8 0.71 -9.63 3.87
CA SER A 8 -0.24 -9.41 4.98
C SER A 8 -0.02 -8.06 5.67
N ALA A 9 1.24 -7.72 5.94
CA ALA A 9 1.61 -6.43 6.53
C ALA A 9 1.23 -5.24 5.64
N ALA A 10 1.38 -5.37 4.31
CA ALA A 10 0.99 -4.33 3.37
C ALA A 10 -0.54 -4.09 3.36
N PHE A 11 -1.34 -5.15 3.40
CA PHE A 11 -2.80 -5.02 3.55
C PHE A 11 -3.18 -4.41 4.90
N SER A 12 -2.54 -4.85 5.98
CA SER A 12 -2.78 -4.32 7.33
C SER A 12 -2.45 -2.83 7.42
N TYR A 13 -1.35 -2.39 6.79
CA TYR A 13 -0.99 -0.97 6.69
C TYR A 13 -2.07 -0.15 5.96
N ALA A 14 -2.73 -0.74 4.96
CA ALA A 14 -3.85 -0.13 4.25
C ALA A 14 -5.19 -0.23 5.02
N GLY A 15 -5.20 -0.75 6.26
CA GLY A 15 -6.41 -0.95 7.06
C GLY A 15 -7.27 -2.13 6.61
N LEU A 16 -6.75 -3.00 5.74
CA LEU A 16 -7.46 -4.15 5.21
C LEU A 16 -7.03 -5.42 5.96
N THR A 17 -7.98 -6.07 6.62
CA THR A 17 -7.76 -7.38 7.24
C THR A 17 -8.14 -8.48 6.25
N ILE A 18 -7.15 -9.23 5.78
CA ILE A 18 -7.35 -10.35 4.85
C ILE A 18 -7.05 -11.67 5.58
N PRO A 19 -7.93 -12.68 5.52
CA PRO A 19 -7.66 -14.00 6.11
C PRO A 19 -6.40 -14.65 5.52
N PRO A 20 -5.62 -15.42 6.31
CA PRO A 20 -4.39 -16.07 5.83
C PRO A 20 -4.61 -16.97 4.61
N ASP A 21 -5.70 -17.74 4.60
CA ASP A 21 -6.01 -18.66 3.49
C ASP A 21 -6.22 -17.92 2.17
N ARG A 22 -6.78 -16.71 2.24
CA ARG A 22 -6.97 -15.84 1.07
C ARG A 22 -5.66 -15.25 0.59
N ILE A 23 -4.72 -14.96 1.49
CA ILE A 23 -3.37 -14.52 1.12
C ILE A 23 -2.63 -15.65 0.42
N ALA A 24 -2.62 -16.85 0.99
CA ALA A 24 -1.95 -18.02 0.40
C ALA A 24 -2.50 -18.34 -1.00
N ALA A 25 -3.83 -18.37 -1.15
CA ALA A 25 -4.48 -18.66 -2.43
C ALA A 25 -4.22 -17.62 -3.53
N ASN A 26 -3.85 -16.38 -3.17
CA ASN A 26 -3.66 -15.27 -4.12
C ASN A 26 -2.24 -14.67 -4.04
N TYR A 27 -1.30 -15.36 -3.40
CA TYR A 27 0.00 -14.81 -3.04
C TYR A 27 0.80 -14.33 -4.25
N GLU A 28 0.84 -15.12 -5.33
CA GLU A 28 1.54 -14.73 -6.56
C GLU A 28 0.97 -13.45 -7.16
N THR A 29 -0.35 -13.35 -7.26
CA THR A 29 -1.02 -12.15 -7.77
C THR A 29 -0.75 -10.95 -6.88
N TYR A 30 -0.96 -11.06 -5.57
CA TYR A 30 -0.76 -9.94 -4.64
C TYR A 30 0.69 -9.47 -4.58
N SER A 31 1.64 -10.40 -4.55
CA SER A 31 3.07 -10.06 -4.53
C SER A 31 3.51 -9.40 -5.84
N ALA A 32 3.01 -9.84 -7.00
CA ALA A 32 3.26 -9.21 -8.29
C ALA A 32 2.62 -7.81 -8.38
N THR A 33 1.37 -7.66 -7.95
CA THR A 33 0.69 -6.35 -7.92
C THR A 33 1.41 -5.37 -7.00
N LEU A 34 1.82 -5.77 -5.80
CA LEU A 34 2.60 -4.92 -4.89
C LEU A 34 3.95 -4.51 -5.49
N ALA A 35 4.61 -5.41 -6.23
CA ALA A 35 5.84 -5.08 -6.95
C ALA A 35 5.61 -4.05 -8.07
N LEU A 36 4.51 -4.17 -8.82
CA LEU A 36 4.11 -3.21 -9.83
C LEU A 36 3.81 -1.83 -9.22
N ILE A 37 3.04 -1.80 -8.13
CA ILE A 37 2.74 -0.57 -7.40
C ILE A 37 4.04 0.08 -6.94
N ARG A 38 4.94 -0.67 -6.30
CA ARG A 38 6.23 -0.14 -5.83
C ARG A 38 7.08 0.43 -6.96
N ARG A 39 7.04 -0.18 -8.16
CA ARG A 39 7.75 0.32 -9.34
C ARG A 39 7.11 1.60 -9.91
N ALA A 40 5.79 1.71 -9.85
CA ALA A 40 5.04 2.85 -10.34
C ALA A 40 4.95 4.02 -9.33
N SER A 41 5.14 3.75 -8.05
CA SER A 41 5.11 4.75 -6.99
C SER A 41 6.32 5.70 -7.12
N PRO A 42 6.10 7.02 -7.18
CA PRO A 42 7.18 7.99 -7.15
C PRO A 42 8.02 7.81 -5.88
N PRO A 43 9.36 7.87 -5.96
CA PRO A 43 10.25 7.75 -4.79
C PRO A 43 10.06 8.87 -3.74
N GLY A 44 9.27 9.90 -4.05
CA GLY A 44 8.97 11.03 -3.16
C GLY A 44 7.49 11.17 -2.83
N LEU A 45 6.98 10.37 -1.90
CA LEU A 45 5.87 10.76 -1.02
C LEU A 45 6.42 11.02 0.41
N GLY A 46 7.67 11.49 0.49
CA GLY A 46 8.41 11.77 1.72
C GLY A 46 8.72 13.24 1.96
N GLU A 47 8.36 14.16 1.07
CA GLU A 47 8.60 15.60 1.23
C GLU A 47 7.40 16.42 0.78
N THR A 48 6.33 16.40 1.57
CA THR A 48 5.47 17.58 1.71
C THR A 48 4.78 17.50 3.07
N VAL A 49 5.52 17.85 4.12
CA VAL A 49 4.91 18.47 5.29
C VAL A 49 5.11 19.99 5.14
N PRO A 50 4.07 20.83 5.17
CA PRO A 50 2.73 20.53 5.66
C PRO A 50 1.62 20.76 4.63
N ALA A 51 0.52 20.02 4.84
CA ALA A 51 -0.83 20.32 4.40
C ALA A 51 -1.36 21.66 5.00
N VAL A 52 -0.62 22.76 4.81
CA VAL A 52 -1.00 24.13 5.23
C VAL A 52 -1.35 25.01 4.03
N ALA A 53 -1.04 24.59 2.80
CA ALA A 53 -1.44 25.33 1.60
C ALA A 53 -2.85 24.99 1.10
N PHE A 54 -3.49 23.92 1.61
CA PHE A 54 -4.87 23.59 1.22
C PHE A 54 -5.86 24.38 2.07
N LYS A 55 -5.93 25.70 1.83
CA LYS A 55 -7.16 26.46 2.10
C LYS A 55 -8.22 26.03 1.08
N ALA A 56 -8.84 24.88 1.29
CA ALA A 56 -10.17 24.66 0.76
C ALA A 56 -11.18 25.15 1.80
N SER A 57 -11.50 26.44 1.76
CA SER A 57 -12.75 26.91 2.36
C SER A 57 -13.88 26.37 1.50
N TRP A 58 -14.71 25.49 2.06
CA TRP A 58 -16.06 25.31 1.56
C TRP A 58 -16.89 26.48 2.07
N THR A 59 -17.02 27.52 1.25
CA THR A 59 -18.06 28.55 1.32
C THR A 59 -18.76 28.58 -0.01
#